data_AF-A0A8B6H259-F1
#
_entry.id   AF-A0A8B6H259-F1
#
_cell.length_a   1.000
_cell.length_b   1.000
_cell.length_c   1.000
_cell.angle_alpha   90.00
_cell.angle_beta   90.00
_cell.angle_gamma   90.00
#
_symmetry.space_group_name_H-M   'P 1'
#
loop_
_entity.id
_entity.type
_entity.pdbx_description
1 polymer ?
#
loop_
_entity_poly.entity_id
_entity_poly.type
_entity_poly.pdbx_seq_one_letter_code
_entity_poly.pdbx_strand_id
1 'polypeptide(L)'
;MARSKLKRPDSRLPITIDLLKNIIKILPAFCSSRYEAVLFSSAFSMGFFAFLRVGEMTTACGREGSNHAIKIENVEVTNHNIKNILGVFKNRPARSRDFNFCGPTIRCWNLSGKITARIFKDSTSIRPRISGQLYCHFDGSPMTRYQFSGILKQALGYIGFDQSKYGTHSFRIGSATSATMLGFSDEQIKVMGRWSSDTFKSYIRIPQF
;
A
#
# COMPACT_ATOMS: atom_id res chain seq x y z
N MET A 1 2.56 -2.22 -40.19
CA MET A 1 1.74 -2.89 -39.15
C MET A 1 2.58 -3.11 -37.91
N ALA A 2 2.33 -2.37 -36.83
CA ALA A 2 3.07 -2.53 -35.57
C ALA A 2 2.52 -3.75 -34.81
N ARG A 3 3.36 -4.79 -34.63
CA ARG A 3 3.06 -5.92 -33.74
C ARG A 3 2.90 -5.39 -32.31
N SER A 4 1.67 -5.32 -31.83
CA SER A 4 1.34 -5.23 -30.41
C SER A 4 2.07 -6.37 -29.68
N LYS A 5 3.11 -6.05 -28.90
CA LYS A 5 3.71 -7.02 -27.98
C LYS A 5 2.62 -7.40 -26.97
N LEU A 6 2.05 -8.60 -27.10
CA LEU A 6 1.19 -9.19 -26.08
C LEU A 6 1.93 -9.11 -24.74
N LYS A 7 1.46 -8.23 -23.86
CA LYS A 7 2.05 -8.02 -22.54
C LYS A 7 1.85 -9.33 -21.77
N ARG A 8 2.95 -10.01 -21.41
CA ARG A 8 2.86 -11.21 -20.57
C ARG A 8 2.05 -10.88 -19.31
N PRO A 9 1.05 -11.69 -18.95
CA PRO A 9 0.26 -11.45 -17.75
C PRO A 9 1.18 -11.47 -16.52
N ASP A 10 0.90 -10.57 -15.56
CA ASP A 10 1.69 -10.51 -14.33
C ASP A 10 1.57 -11.84 -13.56
N SER A 11 2.70 -12.53 -13.40
CA SER A 11 2.78 -13.85 -12.75
C SER A 11 2.89 -13.77 -11.23
N ARG A 12 2.94 -12.56 -10.65
CA ARG A 12 3.03 -12.39 -9.20
C ARG A 12 1.76 -12.87 -8.50
N LEU A 13 1.96 -13.50 -7.35
CA LEU A 13 0.88 -13.94 -6.49
C LEU A 13 0.33 -12.80 -5.63
N PRO A 14 -0.96 -12.83 -5.25
CA PRO A 14 -1.53 -11.90 -4.30
C PRO A 14 -0.92 -12.09 -2.89
N ILE A 15 -0.67 -10.99 -2.18
CA ILE A 15 -0.58 -11.04 -0.72
C ILE A 15 -2.00 -11.28 -0.19
N THR A 16 -2.23 -12.30 0.61
CA THR A 16 -3.54 -12.52 1.27
C THR A 16 -3.61 -11.77 2.60
N ILE A 17 -4.81 -11.60 3.15
CA ILE A 17 -4.99 -10.98 4.48
C ILE A 17 -4.21 -11.75 5.56
N ASP A 18 -4.25 -13.08 5.54
CA ASP A 18 -3.57 -13.91 6.53
C ASP A 18 -2.05 -13.88 6.35
N LEU A 19 -1.56 -13.89 5.10
CA LEU A 19 -0.15 -13.72 4.82
C LEU A 19 0.36 -12.35 5.30
N LEU A 20 -0.41 -11.29 5.08
CA LEU A 20 -0.09 -9.95 5.57
C LEU A 20 -0.01 -9.90 7.11
N LYS A 21 -0.98 -10.50 7.81
CA LYS A 21 -0.97 -10.58 9.28
C LYS A 21 0.26 -11.33 9.79
N ASN A 22 0.60 -12.46 9.14
CA ASN A 22 1.78 -13.23 9.48
C ASN A 22 3.07 -12.43 9.28
N ILE A 23 3.20 -11.74 8.14
CA ILE A 23 4.33 -10.84 7.87
C ILE A 23 4.45 -9.79 8.98
N ILE A 24 3.37 -9.07 9.30
CA ILE A 24 3.40 -8.01 10.32
C ILE A 24 3.79 -8.57 11.70
N LYS A 25 3.28 -9.74 12.07
CA LYS A 25 3.58 -10.38 13.36
C LYS A 25 5.08 -10.68 13.52
N ILE A 26 5.76 -11.05 12.44
CA ILE A 26 7.16 -11.47 12.50
C ILE A 26 8.14 -10.31 12.32
N LEU A 27 7.71 -9.13 11.83
CA LEU A 27 8.58 -7.97 11.58
C LEU A 27 9.49 -7.58 12.76
N PRO A 28 9.02 -7.58 14.03
CA PRO A 28 9.89 -7.26 15.18
C PRO A 28 11.12 -8.17 15.32
N ALA A 29 11.11 -9.37 14.71
CA ALA A 29 12.24 -10.29 14.73
C ALA A 29 13.31 -10.00 13.65
N PHE A 30 12.98 -9.23 12.60
CA PHE A 30 13.91 -8.92 11.49
C PHE A 30 14.36 -7.46 11.46
N CYS A 31 13.50 -6.57 11.95
CA CYS A 31 13.78 -5.15 11.93
C CYS A 31 14.83 -4.79 12.99
N SER A 32 15.80 -3.96 12.61
CA SER A 32 16.89 -3.53 13.49
C SER A 32 16.41 -2.73 14.71
N SER A 33 15.18 -2.22 14.69
CA SER A 33 14.59 -1.48 15.80
C SER A 33 13.08 -1.64 15.86
N ARG A 34 12.50 -1.33 17.03
CA ARG A 34 11.04 -1.21 17.21
C ARG A 34 10.43 -0.18 16.25
N TYR A 35 11.14 0.91 15.98
CA TYR A 35 10.70 1.94 15.06
C TYR A 35 10.52 1.38 13.64
N GLU A 36 11.54 0.68 13.13
CA GLU A 36 11.51 0.05 11.80
C GLU A 36 10.37 -0.97 11.69
N ALA A 37 10.17 -1.79 12.73
CA ALA A 37 9.08 -2.76 12.76
C ALA A 37 7.71 -2.09 12.60
N VAL A 38 7.47 -0.98 13.31
CA VAL A 38 6.22 -0.22 13.23
C VAL A 38 6.09 0.50 11.87
N LEU A 39 7.19 1.08 11.36
CA LEU A 39 7.25 1.72 10.04
C LEU A 39 6.80 0.76 8.93
N PHE A 40 7.43 -0.41 8.84
CA PHE A 40 7.09 -1.41 7.82
C PHE A 40 5.71 -2.04 8.05
N SER A 41 5.30 -2.24 9.31
CA SER A 41 3.94 -2.71 9.62
C SER A 41 2.88 -1.78 9.07
N SER A 42 3.07 -0.47 9.27
CA SER A 42 2.19 0.57 8.74
C SER A 42 2.22 0.62 7.21
N ALA A 43 3.42 0.62 6.61
CA ALA A 43 3.58 0.65 5.16
C ALA A 43 2.95 -0.57 4.45
N PHE A 44 3.11 -1.77 4.99
CA PHE A 44 2.51 -3.00 4.45
C PHE A 44 0.99 -2.99 4.61
N SER A 45 0.50 -2.59 5.79
CA SER A 45 -0.94 -2.48 6.05
C SER A 45 -1.61 -1.48 5.11
N MET A 46 -0.99 -0.31 4.92
CA MET A 46 -1.51 0.75 4.05
C MET A 46 -1.36 0.40 2.56
N GLY A 47 -0.27 -0.26 2.17
CA GLY A 47 -0.10 -0.86 0.84
C GLY A 47 -1.27 -1.77 0.46
N PHE A 48 -1.74 -2.57 1.41
CA PHE A 48 -2.84 -3.50 1.22
C PHE A 48 -4.22 -2.83 1.37
N PHE A 49 -4.57 -2.35 2.57
CA PHE A 49 -5.92 -1.92 2.91
C PHE A 49 -6.34 -0.58 2.29
N ALA A 50 -5.37 0.25 1.91
CA ALA A 50 -5.62 1.52 1.23
C ALA A 50 -5.31 1.47 -0.27
N PHE A 51 -5.04 0.27 -0.82
CA PHE A 51 -4.70 0.05 -2.24
C PHE A 51 -3.58 0.97 -2.73
N LEU A 52 -2.62 1.30 -1.86
CA LEU A 52 -1.53 2.21 -2.21
C LEU A 52 -0.56 1.52 -3.16
N ARG A 53 -0.17 2.22 -4.22
CA ARG A 53 1.01 1.81 -4.98
C ARG A 53 2.22 2.06 -4.09
N VAL A 54 3.18 1.13 -4.05
CA VAL A 54 4.39 1.30 -3.24
C VAL A 54 5.13 2.59 -3.57
N GLY A 55 5.14 3.01 -4.85
CA GLY A 55 5.71 4.30 -5.25
C GLY A 55 5.00 5.55 -4.71
N GLU A 56 3.85 5.42 -4.05
CA GLU A 56 3.18 6.51 -3.32
C GLU A 56 3.67 6.58 -1.87
N MET A 57 4.32 5.54 -1.36
CA MET A 57 4.86 5.47 -0.01
C MET A 57 6.39 5.58 0.03
N THR A 58 7.05 5.28 -1.09
CA THR A 58 8.52 5.16 -1.16
C THR A 58 9.15 6.09 -2.19
N THR A 59 10.42 6.44 -1.98
CA THR A 59 11.29 7.02 -3.02
C THR A 59 11.96 5.95 -3.88
N ALA A 60 12.38 6.38 -5.07
CA ALA A 60 13.45 5.68 -5.78
C ALA A 60 14.80 6.05 -5.15
N CYS A 61 15.69 5.07 -5.01
CA CYS A 61 17.06 5.29 -4.56
C CYS A 61 17.74 6.37 -5.43
N GLY A 62 18.42 7.34 -4.81
CA GLY A 62 19.07 8.45 -5.51
C GLY A 62 18.12 9.50 -6.12
N ARG A 63 16.81 9.46 -5.81
CA ARG A 63 15.82 10.48 -6.19
C ARG A 63 15.07 11.00 -4.97
N GLU A 64 15.85 11.36 -3.95
CA GLU A 64 15.40 12.06 -2.76
C GLU A 64 14.87 13.43 -3.16
N GLY A 65 13.57 13.52 -3.46
CA GLY A 65 12.95 14.72 -4.03
C GLY A 65 11.79 14.45 -5.00
N SER A 66 11.52 13.18 -5.36
CA SER A 66 10.37 12.88 -6.21
C SER A 66 9.06 13.26 -5.50
N ASN A 67 8.34 14.24 -6.03
CA ASN A 67 7.15 14.88 -5.45
C ASN A 67 5.88 13.99 -5.48
N HIS A 68 6.05 12.66 -5.52
CA HIS A 68 4.98 11.68 -5.69
C HIS A 68 4.68 10.86 -4.45
N ALA A 69 5.63 10.77 -3.51
CA ALA A 69 5.42 10.11 -2.23
C ALA A 69 4.53 10.98 -1.34
N ILE A 70 3.69 10.33 -0.53
CA ILE A 70 2.82 10.99 0.43
C ILE A 70 3.70 11.67 1.49
N LYS A 71 3.37 12.92 1.79
CA LYS A 71 4.03 13.71 2.83
C LYS A 71 3.14 13.80 4.06
N ILE A 72 3.76 13.93 5.23
CA ILE A 72 3.03 14.02 6.51
C ILE A 72 2.07 15.21 6.55
N GLU A 73 2.46 16.33 5.92
CA GLU A 73 1.65 17.56 5.81
C GLU A 73 0.34 17.37 5.02
N ASN A 74 0.24 16.30 4.23
CA ASN A 74 -0.96 15.99 3.46
C ASN A 74 -1.78 14.85 4.10
N VAL A 75 -1.56 14.54 5.37
CA VAL A 75 -2.29 13.47 6.06
C VAL A 75 -3.25 14.07 7.08
N GLU A 76 -4.54 13.77 6.93
CA GLU A 76 -5.54 14.10 7.93
C GLU A 76 -6.33 12.85 8.32
N VAL A 77 -6.23 12.45 9.59
CA VAL A 77 -6.94 11.28 10.09
C VAL A 77 -8.35 11.68 10.52
N THR A 78 -9.36 11.37 9.72
CA THR A 78 -10.77 11.59 10.06
C THR A 78 -11.42 10.32 10.60
N ASN A 79 -12.10 10.41 11.73
CA ASN A 79 -12.89 9.31 12.30
C ASN A 79 -14.36 9.51 11.94
N HIS A 80 -14.85 8.86 10.90
CA HIS A 80 -16.28 8.82 10.61
C HIS A 80 -16.92 7.58 11.25
N ASN A 81 -17.89 7.81 12.14
CA ASN A 81 -18.53 6.88 13.09
C ASN A 81 -19.12 5.56 12.53
N ILE A 82 -19.02 5.26 11.24
CA ILE A 82 -19.56 4.00 10.68
C ILE A 82 -18.53 3.25 9.81
N LYS A 83 -17.47 3.90 9.33
CA LYS A 83 -16.39 3.29 8.55
C LYS A 83 -15.14 4.12 8.82
N ASN A 84 -14.22 3.63 9.66
CA ASN A 84 -12.97 4.32 9.97
C ASN A 84 -12.13 4.48 8.70
N ILE A 85 -12.37 5.59 7.99
CA ILE A 85 -11.69 5.95 6.75
C ILE A 85 -10.48 6.78 7.16
N LEU A 86 -9.30 6.19 7.14
CA LEU A 86 -8.08 6.99 7.15
C LEU A 86 -7.98 7.69 5.78
N GLY A 87 -8.16 9.00 5.79
CA GLY A 87 -7.93 9.92 4.68
C GLY A 87 -6.45 10.23 4.54
N VAL A 88 -5.79 9.76 3.49
CA VAL A 88 -4.44 10.23 3.17
C VAL A 88 -4.54 11.09 1.92
N PHE A 89 -4.29 12.39 2.05
CA PHE A 89 -4.41 13.31 0.93
C PHE A 89 -3.10 13.34 0.17
N LYS A 90 -3.19 13.39 -1.15
CA LYS A 90 -2.05 13.68 -2.01
C LYS A 90 -2.32 15.00 -2.68
N ASN A 91 -1.58 16.06 -2.35
CA ASN A 91 -1.65 17.26 -3.15
C ASN A 91 -1.06 16.97 -4.54
N ARG A 92 -1.92 16.64 -5.51
CA ARG A 92 -1.59 16.72 -6.93
C ARG A 92 -2.10 18.07 -7.42
N PRO A 93 -1.28 18.92 -8.06
CA PRO A 93 -1.83 20.04 -8.80
C PRO A 93 -2.81 19.50 -9.85
N ALA A 94 -3.98 20.13 -9.93
CA ALA A 94 -5.11 19.76 -10.78
C ALA A 94 -4.71 19.79 -12.26
N ARG A 95 -4.16 18.68 -12.77
CA ARG A 95 -3.95 18.44 -14.21
C ARG A 95 -4.42 17.05 -14.63
N SER A 96 -5.48 16.54 -14.01
CA SER A 96 -6.27 15.44 -14.58
C SER A 96 -7.71 15.90 -14.75
N ARG A 97 -8.15 15.96 -16.00
CA ARG A 97 -9.47 16.41 -16.49
C ARG A 97 -10.62 15.47 -16.11
N ASP A 98 -10.59 14.90 -14.92
CA ASP A 98 -11.65 14.01 -14.43
C ASP A 98 -12.38 14.72 -13.28
N PHE A 99 -13.22 15.68 -13.69
CA PHE A 99 -14.27 16.27 -12.86
C PHE A 99 -15.26 15.17 -12.47
N ASN A 100 -15.02 14.51 -11.32
CA ASN A 100 -16.04 13.87 -10.46
C ASN A 100 -15.44 13.13 -9.23
N PHE A 101 -14.17 13.38 -8.89
CA PHE A 101 -13.57 12.86 -7.65
C PHE A 101 -12.96 14.02 -6.85
N CYS A 102 -13.48 14.28 -5.66
CA CYS A 102 -12.94 15.22 -4.67
C CYS A 102 -11.46 14.92 -4.36
N GLY A 103 -10.53 15.44 -5.16
CA GLY A 103 -9.08 15.22 -5.00
C GLY A 103 -8.68 13.73 -4.89
N PRO A 104 -7.38 13.42 -4.81
CA PRO A 104 -6.95 12.05 -4.52
C PRO A 104 -7.01 11.82 -3.00
N THR A 105 -8.23 11.73 -2.45
CA THR A 105 -8.42 11.24 -1.09
C THR A 105 -8.16 9.73 -1.07
N ILE A 106 -7.06 9.28 -0.47
CA ILE A 106 -6.84 7.86 -0.20
C ILE A 106 -7.74 7.50 0.97
N ARG A 107 -8.60 6.50 0.78
CA ARG A 107 -9.50 6.01 1.83
C ARG A 107 -9.07 4.60 2.21
N CYS A 108 -8.91 4.33 3.51
CA CYS A 108 -8.83 2.96 4.00
C CYS A 108 -10.24 2.37 4.09
N TRP A 109 -10.48 1.29 3.35
CA TRP A 109 -11.79 0.65 3.30
C TRP A 109 -11.88 -0.48 4.34
N ASN A 110 -13.09 -0.78 4.77
CA ASN A 110 -13.40 -1.63 5.93
C ASN A 110 -13.18 -3.14 5.67
N LEU A 111 -12.00 -3.51 5.17
CA LEU A 111 -11.53 -4.89 5.05
C LEU A 111 -10.84 -5.36 6.36
N SER A 112 -10.31 -4.41 7.14
CA SER A 112 -9.87 -4.54 8.55
C SER A 112 -9.57 -3.14 9.13
N GLY A 113 -10.44 -2.16 8.86
CA GLY A 113 -10.15 -0.73 9.03
C GLY A 113 -9.68 -0.33 10.44
N LYS A 114 -10.15 -1.01 11.49
CA LYS A 114 -9.74 -0.76 12.88
C LYS A 114 -8.27 -1.07 13.14
N ILE A 115 -7.77 -2.19 12.62
CA ILE A 115 -6.38 -2.62 12.83
C ILE A 115 -5.43 -1.70 12.04
N THR A 116 -5.76 -1.42 10.78
CA THR A 116 -4.98 -0.53 9.93
C THR A 116 -4.90 0.88 10.50
N ALA A 117 -6.04 1.45 10.95
CA ALA A 117 -6.07 2.77 11.56
C ALA A 117 -5.24 2.83 12.85
N ARG A 118 -5.29 1.77 13.67
CA ARG A 118 -4.46 1.66 14.88
C ARG A 118 -2.97 1.63 14.54
N ILE A 119 -2.55 0.70 13.67
CA ILE A 119 -1.14 0.58 13.25
C ILE A 119 -0.65 1.91 12.65
N PHE A 120 -1.49 2.57 11.85
CA PHE A 120 -1.16 3.85 11.27
C PHE A 120 -0.97 4.93 12.33
N LYS A 121 -1.91 5.07 13.28
CA LYS A 121 -1.83 6.02 14.39
C LYS A 121 -0.59 5.76 15.26
N ASP A 122 -0.30 4.50 15.55
CA ASP A 122 0.88 4.10 16.30
C ASP A 122 2.15 4.55 15.55
N SER A 123 2.20 4.31 14.23
CA SER A 123 3.35 4.75 13.40
C SER A 123 3.53 6.25 13.32
N THR A 124 2.45 7.04 13.22
CA THR A 124 2.54 8.50 13.16
C THR A 124 2.90 9.11 14.52
N SER A 125 2.51 8.47 15.62
CA SER A 125 2.84 8.94 16.97
C SER A 125 4.32 8.82 17.33
N ILE A 126 5.01 7.79 16.81
CA ILE A 126 6.44 7.58 17.05
C ILE A 126 7.33 8.22 15.97
N ARG A 127 6.74 8.71 14.88
CA ARG A 127 7.46 9.33 13.77
C ARG A 127 8.20 10.60 14.27
N PRO A 128 9.46 10.82 13.85
CA PRO A 128 10.15 12.08 14.11
C PRO A 128 9.32 13.29 13.64
N ARG A 129 9.34 14.38 14.40
CA ARG A 129 8.60 15.62 14.10
C ARG A 129 9.32 16.47 13.05
N ILE A 130 9.53 15.87 11.88
CA ILE A 130 10.19 16.50 10.73
C ILE A 130 9.21 16.59 9.55
N SER A 131 9.37 17.61 8.72
CA SER A 131 8.65 17.69 7.44
C SER A 131 9.17 16.63 6.45
N GLY A 132 8.41 16.39 5.39
CA GLY A 132 8.77 15.45 4.33
C GLY A 132 7.86 14.23 4.27
N GLN A 133 8.42 13.09 3.89
CA GLN A 133 7.64 11.91 3.56
C GLN A 133 6.99 11.29 4.80
N LEU A 134 5.79 10.76 4.60
CA LEU A 134 5.04 10.09 5.65
C LEU A 134 5.81 8.88 6.19
N TYR A 135 6.35 8.05 5.29
CA TYR A 135 7.19 6.91 5.62
C TYR A 135 8.66 7.30 5.50
N CYS A 136 9.30 7.51 6.64
CA CYS A 136 10.71 7.82 6.77
C CYS A 136 11.33 6.97 7.89
N HIS A 137 12.65 6.81 7.86
CA HIS A 137 13.42 6.23 8.95
C HIS A 137 13.54 7.23 10.12
N PHE A 138 14.09 6.78 11.24
CA PHE A 138 14.21 7.62 12.45
C PHE A 138 15.14 8.82 12.24
N ASP A 139 16.15 8.68 11.38
CA ASP A 139 17.04 9.78 10.95
C ASP A 139 16.36 10.77 9.98
N GLY A 140 15.12 10.47 9.58
CA GLY A 140 14.33 11.27 8.66
C GLY A 140 14.53 10.98 7.18
N SER A 141 15.44 10.06 6.83
CA SER A 141 15.61 9.62 5.45
C SER A 141 14.35 8.91 4.94
N PRO A 142 13.96 9.11 3.67
CA PRO A 142 12.74 8.51 3.13
C PRO A 142 12.88 6.99 2.95
N MET A 143 11.82 6.24 3.23
CA MET A 143 11.79 4.80 2.95
C MET A 143 11.87 4.55 1.44
N THR A 144 12.83 3.74 1.01
CA THR A 144 13.01 3.43 -0.41
C THR A 144 12.20 2.21 -0.86
N ARG A 145 11.92 2.11 -2.17
CA ARG A 145 11.29 0.91 -2.75
C ARG A 145 12.16 -0.34 -2.54
N TYR A 146 13.48 -0.18 -2.56
CA TYR A 146 14.43 -1.27 -2.35
C TYR A 146 14.26 -1.85 -0.95
N GLN A 147 14.27 -1.00 0.08
CA GLN A 147 14.06 -1.42 1.47
C GLN A 147 12.68 -2.08 1.67
N PHE A 148 11.61 -1.45 1.16
CA PHE A 148 10.27 -2.05 1.22
C PHE A 148 10.24 -3.46 0.63
N SER A 149 10.86 -3.64 -0.55
CA SER A 149 10.89 -4.94 -1.23
C SER A 149 11.82 -5.94 -0.53
N GLY A 150 12.94 -5.47 0.03
CA GLY A 150 13.91 -6.28 0.76
C GLY A 150 13.31 -6.86 2.03
N ILE A 151 12.67 -6.02 2.85
CA ILE A 151 12.00 -6.47 4.09
C ILE A 151 10.85 -7.42 3.78
N LEU A 152 10.06 -7.15 2.74
CA LEU A 152 9.01 -8.07 2.30
C LEU A 152 9.59 -9.45 1.96
N LYS A 153 10.66 -9.49 1.17
CA LYS A 153 11.31 -10.73 0.75
C LYS A 153 11.90 -11.51 1.92
N GLN A 154 12.56 -10.83 2.85
CA GLN A 154 13.08 -11.45 4.07
C GLN A 154 11.96 -12.08 4.90
N ALA A 155 10.87 -11.33 5.13
CA ALA A 155 9.71 -11.84 5.88
C ALA A 155 9.07 -13.05 5.18
N LEU A 156 8.88 -13.00 3.85
CA LEU A 156 8.36 -14.13 3.08
C LEU A 156 9.26 -15.37 3.16
N GLY A 157 10.58 -15.18 3.02
CA GLY A 157 11.55 -16.26 3.15
C GLY A 157 11.50 -16.93 4.52
N TYR A 158 11.36 -16.14 5.58
CA TYR A 158 11.24 -16.67 6.94
C TYR A 158 9.95 -17.48 7.17
N ILE A 159 8.84 -17.08 6.55
CA ILE A 159 7.57 -17.82 6.63
C ILE A 159 7.60 -19.07 5.70
N GLY A 160 8.64 -19.25 4.88
CA GLY A 160 8.78 -20.38 3.97
C GLY A 160 8.10 -20.17 2.60
N PHE A 161 7.81 -18.93 2.22
CA PHE A 161 7.22 -18.61 0.91
C PHE A 161 8.30 -18.35 -0.15
N ASP A 162 8.02 -18.75 -1.40
CA ASP A 162 8.88 -18.44 -2.55
C ASP A 162 8.85 -16.93 -2.87
N GLN A 163 9.91 -16.25 -2.48
CA GLN A 163 10.10 -14.80 -2.62
C GLN A 163 10.04 -14.32 -4.09
N SER A 164 10.32 -15.19 -5.07
CA SER A 164 10.31 -14.83 -6.50
C SER A 164 8.90 -14.55 -7.03
N LYS A 165 7.89 -15.13 -6.39
CA LYS A 165 6.47 -14.98 -6.76
C LYS A 165 5.83 -13.71 -6.23
N TYR A 166 6.54 -12.94 -5.39
CA TYR A 166 5.99 -11.76 -4.73
C TYR A 166 6.80 -10.50 -5.05
N GLY A 167 6.13 -9.35 -4.96
CA GLY A 167 6.77 -8.06 -5.05
C GLY A 167 5.84 -6.92 -4.65
N THR A 168 6.27 -5.69 -4.91
CA THR A 168 5.49 -4.49 -4.58
C THR A 168 4.07 -4.49 -5.15
N HIS A 169 3.86 -5.13 -6.30
CA HIS A 169 2.54 -5.23 -6.95
C HIS A 169 1.60 -6.22 -6.26
N SER A 170 2.16 -7.25 -5.61
CA SER A 170 1.41 -8.31 -4.93
C SER A 170 0.46 -7.78 -3.88
N PHE A 171 0.75 -6.62 -3.28
CA PHE A 171 -0.16 -5.91 -2.38
C PHE A 171 -1.45 -5.52 -3.10
N ARG A 172 -1.38 -4.78 -4.22
CA ARG A 172 -2.59 -4.37 -4.96
C ARG A 172 -3.33 -5.54 -5.60
N ILE A 173 -2.61 -6.58 -6.05
CA ILE A 173 -3.22 -7.84 -6.52
C ILE A 173 -4.03 -8.45 -5.37
N GLY A 174 -3.42 -8.53 -4.18
CA GLY A 174 -4.04 -9.00 -2.95
C GLY A 174 -5.26 -8.19 -2.54
N SER A 175 -5.16 -6.86 -2.54
CA SER A 175 -6.26 -5.95 -2.20
C SER A 175 -7.46 -6.13 -3.12
N ALA A 176 -7.23 -6.15 -4.44
CA ALA A 176 -8.28 -6.33 -5.43
C ALA A 176 -8.94 -7.71 -5.30
N THR A 177 -8.13 -8.76 -5.22
CA THR A 177 -8.60 -10.13 -5.06
C THR A 177 -9.42 -10.30 -3.79
N SER A 178 -8.94 -9.76 -2.66
CA SER A 178 -9.65 -9.87 -1.37
C SER A 178 -10.95 -9.08 -1.37
N ALA A 179 -10.99 -7.90 -1.98
CA ALA A 179 -12.22 -7.13 -2.12
C ALA A 179 -13.24 -7.88 -2.99
N THR A 180 -12.82 -8.49 -4.10
CA THR A 180 -13.70 -9.34 -4.92
C THR A 180 -14.24 -10.53 -4.12
N MET A 181 -13.38 -11.24 -3.39
CA MET A 181 -13.79 -12.39 -2.57
C MET A 181 -14.74 -12.01 -1.42
N LEU A 182 -14.68 -10.76 -0.94
CA LEU A 182 -15.58 -10.23 0.09
C LEU A 182 -16.87 -9.63 -0.49
N GLY A 183 -17.13 -9.80 -1.79
CA GLY A 183 -18.38 -9.40 -2.44
C GLY A 183 -18.49 -7.90 -2.76
N PHE A 184 -17.38 -7.15 -2.78
CA PHE A 184 -17.42 -5.77 -3.25
C PHE A 184 -17.68 -5.71 -4.76
N SER A 185 -18.49 -4.74 -5.20
CA SER A 185 -18.79 -4.55 -6.62
C SER A 185 -17.57 -4.04 -7.40
N ASP A 186 -17.57 -4.25 -8.72
CA ASP A 186 -16.54 -3.75 -9.63
C ASP A 186 -16.36 -2.23 -9.49
N GLU A 187 -17.46 -1.48 -9.36
CA GLU A 187 -17.46 -0.03 -9.14
C GLU A 187 -16.78 0.32 -7.82
N GLN A 188 -17.12 -0.40 -6.74
CA GLN A 188 -16.50 -0.18 -5.44
C GLN A 188 -14.99 -0.45 -5.53
N ILE A 189 -14.55 -1.55 -6.14
CA ILE A 189 -13.13 -1.89 -6.25
C ILE A 189 -12.37 -0.85 -7.09
N LYS A 190 -12.96 -0.38 -8.20
CA LYS A 190 -12.40 0.72 -9.01
C LYS A 190 -12.17 1.97 -8.17
N VAL A 191 -13.18 2.36 -7.38
CA VAL A 191 -13.11 3.50 -6.46
C VAL A 191 -12.00 3.29 -5.41
N MET A 192 -11.93 2.12 -4.78
CA MET A 192 -10.94 1.83 -3.73
C MET A 192 -9.50 1.91 -4.23
N GLY A 193 -9.20 1.29 -5.37
CA GLY A 193 -7.86 1.29 -5.91
C GLY A 193 -7.55 2.42 -6.89
N ARG A 194 -8.49 3.34 -7.12
CA ARG A 194 -8.32 4.49 -8.01
C ARG A 194 -7.97 4.04 -9.43
N TRP A 195 -8.77 3.11 -9.96
CA TRP A 195 -8.70 2.67 -11.35
C TRP A 195 -9.75 3.41 -12.19
N SER A 196 -9.33 4.00 -13.31
CA SER A 196 -10.21 4.70 -14.26
C SER A 196 -10.86 3.77 -15.29
N SER A 197 -10.50 2.49 -15.28
CA SER A 197 -10.98 1.48 -16.24
C SER A 197 -10.97 0.08 -15.64
N ASP A 198 -11.43 -0.90 -16.40
CA ASP A 198 -11.46 -2.32 -16.04
C ASP A 198 -10.06 -2.98 -15.89
N THR A 199 -8.99 -2.18 -15.92
CA THR A 199 -7.62 -2.66 -15.68
C THR A 199 -7.45 -3.36 -14.34
N PHE A 200 -8.28 -3.07 -13.33
CA PHE A 200 -8.28 -3.78 -12.05
C PHE A 200 -8.62 -5.28 -12.19
N LYS A 201 -9.38 -5.69 -13.21
CA LYS A 201 -9.71 -7.12 -13.44
C LYS A 201 -8.46 -7.97 -13.63
N SER A 202 -7.40 -7.39 -14.21
CA SER A 202 -6.10 -8.07 -14.35
C SER A 202 -5.37 -8.32 -13.03
N TYR A 203 -5.77 -7.66 -11.94
CA TYR A 203 -5.23 -7.84 -10.59
C TYR A 203 -5.98 -8.90 -9.80
N ILE A 204 -7.17 -9.31 -10.23
CA ILE A 204 -7.97 -10.31 -9.53
C ILE A 204 -7.39 -11.70 -9.82
N ARG A 205 -7.01 -12.40 -8.75
CA ARG A 205 -6.42 -13.74 -8.78
C ARG A 205 -7.20 -14.65 -7.83
N ILE A 206 -8.42 -15.02 -8.22
CA ILE A 206 -9.25 -15.95 -7.43
C ILE A 206 -8.64 -17.35 -7.58
N PRO A 207 -8.32 -18.05 -6.47
CA PRO A 207 -7.97 -19.46 -6.53
C PRO A 207 -9.12 -20.21 -7.21
N GLN A 208 -8.85 -20.87 -8.33
CA GLN A 208 -9.80 -21.86 -8.85
C GLN A 208 -9.72 -23.05 -7.89
N PHE A 209 -10.80 -23.27 -7.15
CA PHE A 209 -10.99 -24.47 -6.33
C PHE A 209 -11.35 -25.65 -7.23
#